data_AF-A0A0C3LNE5-F1
#
_entry.id   AF-A0A0C3LNE5-F1
#
_cell.length_a   1.000
_cell.length_b   1.000
_cell.length_c   1.000
_cell.angle_alpha   90.00
_cell.angle_beta   90.00
_cell.angle_gamma   90.00
#
_symmetry.space_group_name_H-M   'P 1'
#
loop_
_entity.id
_entity.type
_entity.pdbx_description
1 polymer ?
#
loop_
_entity_poly.entity_id
_entity_poly.type
_entity_poly.pdbx_seq_one_letter_code
_entity_poly.pdbx_strand_id
1 'polypeptide(L)'
;MFRMLTSKALVLVAFFLLAPAYGADKAVIGQTAMMSVDEAGLVFQARIDTGAGNTSLHAFDLEIQGGSAAKMQDNVGKTVWFTTETAAGERKRLSAKIVKTSTVSNSQGTETRYMVEMHVGFNGDSRKVKVNLRDRSHMDYKLLVGRNWLKGKYVVDVAEKRLIGARAPISILETGLLFDTRIDTGAVENSLHAVDLKVENGVADMEQNVGKMLSFTTENEKGETKRVHARIVETSLIRNAQGSEVRYMVELNVGEPGREYKVKVNLRDRTKMTNKLLIGRNWLQGHYLVDVAQ
;
A
#
# COMPACT_ATOMS: atom_id res chain seq x y z
N MET A 1 67.18 -46.41 14.37
CA MET A 1 66.75 -46.39 12.96
C MET A 1 65.23 -46.51 12.93
N PHE A 2 64.53 -45.51 12.39
CA PHE A 2 63.10 -45.51 11.98
C PHE A 2 62.03 -45.61 13.10
N ARG A 3 60.92 -44.85 13.13
CA ARG A 3 60.34 -43.84 12.22
C ARG A 3 59.25 -43.07 13.01
N MET A 4 59.23 -41.74 12.98
CA MET A 4 58.08 -40.91 13.40
C MET A 4 56.99 -40.99 12.32
N LEU A 5 55.75 -41.32 12.71
CA LEU A 5 54.56 -41.02 11.90
C LEU A 5 53.86 -39.80 12.50
N THR A 6 53.91 -38.68 11.78
CA THR A 6 53.10 -37.48 12.06
C THR A 6 51.73 -37.64 11.39
N SER A 7 50.67 -37.66 12.20
CA SER A 7 49.29 -37.57 11.74
C SER A 7 48.99 -36.13 11.28
N LYS A 8 48.58 -35.95 10.02
CA LYS A 8 48.02 -34.68 9.53
C LYS A 8 46.49 -34.77 9.61
N ALA A 9 45.89 -34.03 10.53
CA ALA A 9 44.45 -33.81 10.55
C ALA A 9 44.10 -32.77 9.45
N LEU A 10 43.28 -33.19 8.48
CA LEU A 10 42.75 -32.35 7.43
C LEU A 10 41.46 -31.69 7.94
N VAL A 11 41.53 -30.41 8.32
CA VAL A 11 40.33 -29.63 8.69
C VAL A 11 39.71 -29.09 7.40
N LEU A 12 38.56 -29.65 7.02
CA LEU A 12 37.76 -29.17 5.90
C LEU A 12 36.90 -27.99 6.37
N VAL A 13 37.34 -26.76 6.10
CA VAL A 13 36.55 -25.55 6.36
C VAL A 13 35.55 -25.38 5.23
N ALA A 14 34.29 -25.73 5.48
CA ALA A 14 33.19 -25.47 4.56
C ALA A 14 32.82 -23.97 4.61
N PHE A 15 33.23 -23.22 3.59
CA PHE A 15 32.80 -21.84 3.38
C PHE A 15 31.34 -21.85 2.88
N PHE A 16 30.39 -21.65 3.79
CA PHE A 16 29.02 -21.32 3.40
C PHE A 16 29.01 -19.88 2.86
N LEU A 17 28.98 -19.74 1.53
CA LEU A 17 28.63 -18.48 0.87
C LEU A 17 27.15 -18.19 1.16
N LEU A 18 26.90 -17.40 2.20
CA LEU A 18 25.62 -16.73 2.40
C LEU A 18 25.47 -15.67 1.31
N ALA A 19 24.86 -16.04 0.18
CA ALA A 19 24.37 -15.06 -0.77
C ALA A 19 23.27 -14.22 -0.09
N PRO A 20 23.33 -12.88 -0.15
CA PRO A 20 22.23 -12.07 0.33
C PRO A 20 20.99 -12.40 -0.49
N ALA A 21 19.93 -12.85 0.18
CA ALA A 21 18.61 -12.93 -0.43
C ALA A 21 18.14 -11.49 -0.68
N TYR A 22 18.43 -10.96 -1.87
CA TYR A 22 17.75 -9.77 -2.37
C TYR A 22 16.26 -10.11 -2.51
N GLY A 23 15.47 -9.78 -1.49
CA GLY A 23 14.03 -9.74 -1.63
C GLY A 23 13.70 -8.69 -2.68
N ALA A 24 13.18 -9.10 -3.83
CA ALA A 24 12.66 -8.16 -4.81
C ALA A 24 11.58 -7.32 -4.12
N ASP A 25 11.76 -6.00 -4.10
CA ASP A 25 10.73 -5.07 -3.61
C ASP A 25 9.44 -5.32 -4.42
N LYS A 26 8.38 -5.72 -3.71
CA LYS A 26 7.07 -5.95 -4.32
C LYS A 26 6.38 -4.60 -4.46
N ALA A 27 5.82 -4.33 -5.63
CA ALA A 27 4.99 -3.16 -5.85
C ALA A 27 3.68 -3.27 -5.06
N VAL A 28 3.12 -2.13 -4.65
CA VAL A 28 1.81 -2.09 -3.98
C VAL A 28 0.72 -1.85 -5.03
N ILE A 29 -0.39 -2.58 -4.91
CA ILE A 29 -1.59 -2.38 -5.74
C ILE A 29 -2.81 -2.31 -4.82
N GLY A 30 -3.77 -1.42 -5.13
CA GLY A 30 -5.01 -1.33 -4.36
C GLY A 30 -5.91 -2.55 -4.55
N GLN A 31 -7.01 -2.62 -3.77
CA GLN A 31 -8.05 -3.63 -3.97
C GLN A 31 -8.80 -3.48 -5.32
N THR A 32 -8.65 -2.33 -5.97
CA THR A 32 -9.04 -2.10 -7.37
C THR A 32 -7.92 -1.36 -8.09
N ALA A 33 -7.83 -1.53 -9.41
CA ALA A 33 -6.84 -0.85 -10.25
C ALA A 33 -7.31 -0.71 -11.70
N MET A 34 -6.83 0.30 -12.41
CA MET A 34 -6.98 0.41 -13.86
C MET A 34 -5.96 -0.51 -14.52
N MET A 35 -6.44 -1.49 -15.29
CA MET A 35 -5.63 -2.54 -15.90
C MET A 35 -5.89 -2.59 -17.41
N SER A 36 -4.86 -2.78 -18.21
CA SER A 36 -5.02 -3.00 -19.65
C SER A 36 -5.22 -4.47 -19.96
N VAL A 37 -5.97 -4.75 -21.04
CA VAL A 37 -5.91 -6.03 -21.75
C VAL A 37 -5.43 -5.71 -23.16
N ASP A 38 -4.17 -6.02 -23.44
CA ASP A 38 -3.46 -5.43 -24.58
C ASP A 38 -4.03 -5.95 -25.91
N GLU A 39 -4.39 -7.23 -25.99
CA GLU A 39 -5.05 -7.77 -27.18
C GLU A 39 -6.39 -7.10 -27.48
N ALA A 40 -7.09 -6.62 -26.44
CA ALA A 40 -8.32 -5.88 -26.59
C ALA A 40 -8.09 -4.42 -27.00
N GLY A 41 -6.94 -3.85 -26.61
CA GLY A 41 -6.71 -2.40 -26.65
C GLY A 41 -7.64 -1.63 -25.71
N LEU A 42 -8.10 -2.27 -24.64
CA LEU A 42 -9.09 -1.73 -23.69
C LEU A 42 -8.50 -1.65 -22.28
N VAL A 43 -8.97 -0.67 -21.51
CA VAL A 43 -8.63 -0.48 -20.10
C VAL A 43 -9.85 -0.78 -19.25
N PHE A 44 -9.66 -1.56 -18.19
CA PHE A 44 -10.70 -2.00 -17.29
C PHE A 44 -10.40 -1.50 -15.89
N GLN A 45 -11.41 -0.97 -15.20
CA GLN A 45 -11.37 -0.96 -13.74
C GLN A 45 -11.52 -2.41 -13.27
N ALA A 46 -10.47 -2.94 -12.65
CA ALA A 46 -10.37 -4.34 -12.26
C ALA A 46 -10.47 -4.50 -10.74
N ARG A 47 -11.08 -5.61 -10.32
CA ARG A 47 -10.99 -6.08 -8.92
C ARG A 47 -9.71 -6.87 -8.74
N ILE A 48 -8.91 -6.52 -7.75
CA ILE A 48 -7.74 -7.29 -7.33
C ILE A 48 -8.18 -8.29 -6.26
N ASP A 49 -8.08 -9.59 -6.58
CA ASP A 49 -8.65 -10.66 -5.76
C ASP A 49 -7.58 -11.71 -5.39
N THR A 50 -7.09 -11.61 -4.15
CA THR A 50 -6.12 -12.56 -3.60
C THR A 50 -6.71 -13.94 -3.31
N GLY A 51 -8.04 -14.06 -3.22
CA GLY A 51 -8.75 -15.34 -3.09
C GLY A 51 -8.76 -16.12 -4.41
N ALA A 52 -8.86 -15.41 -5.53
CA ALA A 52 -8.88 -16.01 -6.85
C ALA A 52 -7.50 -16.56 -7.27
N GLY A 53 -7.48 -17.83 -7.72
CA GLY A 53 -6.27 -18.42 -8.28
C GLY A 53 -5.91 -17.86 -9.66
N ASN A 54 -6.91 -17.58 -10.49
CA ASN A 54 -6.75 -17.17 -11.88
C ASN A 54 -7.49 -15.86 -12.18
N THR A 55 -6.87 -15.05 -13.04
CA THR A 55 -7.48 -13.86 -13.65
C THR A 55 -8.68 -14.26 -14.52
N SER A 56 -9.73 -13.45 -14.54
CA SER A 56 -10.96 -13.68 -15.31
C SER A 56 -11.42 -12.40 -16.02
N LEU A 57 -11.73 -12.50 -17.31
CA LEU A 57 -12.20 -11.42 -18.15
C LEU A 57 -13.65 -11.66 -18.57
N HIS A 58 -14.43 -10.58 -18.63
CA HIS A 58 -15.76 -10.59 -19.22
C HIS A 58 -15.68 -11.00 -20.69
N ALA A 59 -16.34 -12.08 -21.04
CA ALA A 59 -16.42 -12.58 -22.39
C ALA A 59 -17.82 -13.15 -22.66
N PHE A 60 -18.37 -12.83 -23.82
CA PHE A 60 -19.66 -13.32 -24.29
C PHE A 60 -19.61 -13.57 -25.82
N ASP A 61 -20.70 -14.11 -26.39
CA ASP A 61 -20.80 -14.54 -27.78
C ASP A 61 -19.67 -15.52 -28.18
N LEU A 62 -19.37 -16.51 -27.34
CA LEU A 62 -18.27 -17.42 -27.60
C LEU A 62 -18.56 -18.32 -28.81
N GLU A 63 -17.64 -18.33 -29.76
CA GLU A 63 -17.71 -19.18 -30.96
C GLU A 63 -16.43 -20.02 -31.05
N ILE A 64 -16.57 -21.34 -31.19
CA ILE A 64 -15.44 -22.27 -31.24
C ILE A 64 -15.19 -22.70 -32.68
N GLN A 65 -13.94 -22.69 -33.11
CA GLN A 65 -13.54 -23.15 -34.44
C GLN A 65 -13.98 -24.60 -34.67
N GLY A 66 -14.78 -24.80 -35.72
CA GLY A 66 -15.35 -26.13 -36.03
C GLY A 66 -16.46 -26.58 -35.07
N GLY A 67 -17.06 -25.64 -34.32
CA GLY A 67 -18.13 -25.92 -33.36
C GLY A 67 -17.64 -26.35 -31.98
N SER A 68 -18.52 -26.20 -30.98
CA SER A 68 -18.26 -26.64 -29.61
C SER A 68 -18.44 -28.14 -29.50
N ALA A 69 -17.42 -28.83 -28.99
CA ALA A 69 -17.53 -30.22 -28.55
C ALA A 69 -18.48 -30.37 -27.35
N ALA A 70 -18.95 -31.59 -27.12
CA ALA A 70 -19.82 -31.94 -25.99
C ALA A 70 -19.15 -31.72 -24.63
N LYS A 71 -17.84 -31.98 -24.52
CA LYS A 71 -17.02 -31.66 -23.35
C LYS A 71 -16.11 -30.48 -23.70
N MET A 72 -16.09 -29.45 -22.84
CA MET A 72 -15.26 -28.26 -23.07
C MET A 72 -13.76 -28.59 -23.21
N GLN A 73 -13.28 -29.62 -22.51
CA GLN A 73 -11.89 -30.06 -22.54
C GLN A 73 -11.46 -30.48 -23.95
N ASP A 74 -12.38 -31.02 -24.76
CA ASP A 74 -12.11 -31.48 -26.12
C ASP A 74 -11.97 -30.29 -27.11
N ASN A 75 -12.26 -29.07 -26.66
CA ASN A 75 -12.02 -27.84 -27.42
C ASN A 75 -10.64 -27.23 -27.13
N VAL A 76 -9.83 -27.79 -26.21
CA VAL A 76 -8.47 -27.31 -25.96
C VAL A 76 -7.64 -27.42 -27.25
N GLY A 77 -6.90 -26.36 -27.57
CA GLY A 77 -6.13 -26.23 -28.81
C GLY A 77 -6.89 -25.54 -29.96
N LYS A 78 -8.24 -25.51 -29.91
CA LYS A 78 -9.06 -24.78 -30.89
C LYS A 78 -9.00 -23.27 -30.64
N THR A 79 -9.28 -22.50 -31.70
CA THR A 79 -9.51 -21.06 -31.59
C THR A 79 -10.92 -20.80 -31.04
N VAL A 80 -11.04 -19.88 -30.09
CA VAL A 80 -12.30 -19.30 -29.63
C VAL A 80 -12.34 -17.83 -30.05
N TRP A 81 -13.45 -17.42 -30.66
CA TRP A 81 -13.81 -16.01 -30.80
C TRP A 81 -14.74 -15.60 -29.67
N PHE A 82 -14.53 -14.41 -29.12
CA PHE A 82 -15.34 -13.88 -28.01
C PHE A 82 -15.38 -12.35 -28.05
N THR A 83 -16.46 -11.78 -27.54
CA THR A 83 -16.61 -10.33 -27.37
C THR A 83 -16.36 -9.99 -25.92
N THR A 84 -15.57 -8.95 -25.67
CA THR A 84 -15.38 -8.36 -24.34
C THR A 84 -15.90 -6.93 -24.35
N GLU A 85 -16.31 -6.44 -23.18
CA GLU A 85 -16.89 -5.11 -22.99
C GLU A 85 -16.41 -4.50 -21.65
N THR A 86 -16.03 -3.22 -21.66
CA THR A 86 -15.71 -2.46 -20.44
C THR A 86 -16.99 -1.99 -19.74
N ALA A 87 -16.92 -1.54 -18.48
CA ALA A 87 -18.09 -0.97 -17.80
C ALA A 87 -18.63 0.30 -18.49
N ALA A 88 -17.80 0.98 -19.29
CA ALA A 88 -18.19 2.14 -20.10
C ALA A 88 -18.85 1.75 -21.45
N GLY A 89 -18.98 0.45 -21.75
CA GLY A 89 -19.59 -0.04 -22.98
C GLY A 89 -18.65 -0.14 -24.18
N GLU A 90 -17.33 0.04 -23.99
CA GLU A 90 -16.37 -0.16 -25.08
C GLU A 90 -16.20 -1.65 -25.37
N ARG A 91 -16.40 -2.04 -26.64
CA ARG A 91 -16.45 -3.44 -27.05
C ARG A 91 -15.32 -3.81 -28.00
N LYS A 92 -14.83 -5.03 -27.86
CA LYS A 92 -13.89 -5.64 -28.81
C LYS A 92 -14.20 -7.11 -29.03
N ARG A 93 -14.27 -7.50 -30.31
CA ARG A 93 -14.26 -8.91 -30.73
C ARG A 93 -12.81 -9.38 -30.86
N LEU A 94 -12.51 -10.51 -30.25
CA LEU A 94 -11.17 -11.09 -30.18
C LEU A 94 -11.21 -12.57 -30.58
N SER A 95 -10.03 -13.11 -30.90
CA SER A 95 -9.82 -14.54 -31.08
C SER A 95 -8.57 -14.98 -30.35
N ALA A 96 -8.62 -16.11 -29.66
CA ALA A 96 -7.45 -16.69 -29.00
C ALA A 96 -7.52 -18.22 -28.99
N LYS A 97 -6.38 -18.88 -28.81
CA LYS A 97 -6.36 -20.34 -28.61
C LYS A 97 -6.80 -20.70 -27.20
N ILE A 98 -7.68 -21.69 -27.09
CA ILE A 98 -8.03 -22.30 -25.80
C ILE A 98 -6.83 -23.11 -25.33
N VAL A 99 -6.21 -22.68 -24.22
CA VAL A 99 -5.03 -23.35 -23.67
C VAL A 99 -5.38 -24.34 -22.56
N LYS A 100 -6.53 -24.16 -21.91
CA LYS A 100 -7.01 -25.01 -20.81
C LYS A 100 -8.49 -24.76 -20.55
N THR A 101 -9.14 -25.62 -19.78
CA THR A 101 -10.40 -25.33 -19.10
C THR A 101 -10.20 -25.31 -17.59
N SER A 102 -10.91 -24.46 -16.87
CA SER A 102 -10.96 -24.54 -15.40
C SER A 102 -12.38 -24.65 -14.90
N THR A 103 -12.60 -25.58 -13.98
CA THR A 103 -13.81 -25.65 -13.19
C THR A 103 -13.62 -24.78 -11.94
N VAL A 104 -14.52 -23.82 -11.76
CA VAL A 104 -14.53 -22.88 -10.63
C VAL A 104 -15.79 -23.14 -9.84
N SER A 105 -15.64 -23.45 -8.56
CA SER A 105 -16.76 -23.62 -7.62
C SER A 105 -16.76 -22.45 -6.63
N ASN A 106 -17.91 -21.82 -6.47
CA ASN A 106 -18.14 -20.77 -5.48
C ASN A 106 -19.56 -20.90 -4.90
N SER A 107 -19.98 -19.94 -4.08
CA SER A 107 -21.33 -19.91 -3.48
C SER A 107 -22.47 -19.85 -4.50
N GLN A 108 -22.19 -19.50 -5.76
CA GLN A 108 -23.17 -19.42 -6.84
C GLN A 108 -23.22 -20.70 -7.70
N GLY A 109 -22.40 -21.71 -7.37
CA GLY A 109 -22.38 -23.00 -8.07
C GLY A 109 -21.02 -23.34 -8.67
N THR A 110 -21.04 -24.32 -9.57
CA THR A 110 -19.85 -24.82 -10.26
C THR A 110 -19.96 -24.49 -11.75
N GLU A 111 -18.94 -23.82 -12.29
CA GLU A 111 -18.90 -23.39 -13.68
C GLU A 111 -17.57 -23.81 -14.31
N THR A 112 -17.60 -24.38 -15.51
CA THR A 112 -16.37 -24.65 -16.29
C THR A 112 -16.18 -23.55 -17.32
N ARG A 113 -14.95 -23.02 -17.40
CA ARG A 113 -14.60 -21.86 -18.22
C ARG A 113 -13.43 -22.20 -19.15
N TYR A 114 -13.44 -21.67 -20.36
CA TYR A 114 -12.25 -21.68 -21.22
C TYR A 114 -11.20 -20.73 -20.67
N MET A 115 -9.94 -21.13 -20.78
CA MET A 115 -8.78 -20.29 -20.51
C MET A 115 -8.05 -20.00 -21.82
N VAL A 116 -7.72 -18.74 -22.00
CA VAL A 116 -6.85 -18.24 -23.07
C VAL A 116 -5.64 -17.54 -22.44
N GLU A 117 -4.57 -17.32 -23.20
CA GLU A 117 -3.47 -16.47 -22.73
C GLU A 117 -3.65 -15.05 -23.26
N MET A 118 -3.55 -14.08 -22.36
CA MET A 118 -3.66 -12.66 -22.70
C MET A 118 -2.62 -11.85 -21.92
N HIS A 119 -2.23 -10.71 -22.48
CA HIS A 119 -1.39 -9.72 -21.85
C HIS A 119 -2.25 -8.77 -21.02
N VAL A 120 -2.04 -8.82 -19.71
CA VAL A 120 -2.74 -7.98 -18.73
C VAL A 120 -1.72 -7.04 -18.12
N GLY A 121 -1.98 -5.73 -18.19
CA GLY A 121 -1.01 -4.70 -17.82
C GLY A 121 -1.45 -3.75 -16.72
N PHE A 122 -0.47 -3.18 -16.01
CA PHE A 122 -0.62 -2.19 -14.96
C PHE A 122 0.57 -1.23 -14.97
N ASN A 123 0.32 0.09 -14.98
CA ASN A 123 1.36 1.13 -14.97
C ASN A 123 2.50 0.93 -16.01
N GLY A 124 2.14 0.52 -17.22
CA GLY A 124 3.11 0.29 -18.31
C GLY A 124 3.78 -1.09 -18.30
N ASP A 125 3.66 -1.86 -17.22
CA ASP A 125 4.12 -3.24 -17.17
C ASP A 125 3.03 -4.21 -17.61
N SER A 126 3.27 -4.94 -18.70
CA SER A 126 2.36 -5.98 -19.19
C SER A 126 2.89 -7.39 -18.98
N ARG A 127 1.98 -8.33 -18.70
CA ARG A 127 2.32 -9.74 -18.47
C ARG A 127 1.32 -10.68 -19.10
N LYS A 128 1.85 -11.69 -19.79
CA LYS A 128 1.08 -12.80 -20.32
C LYS A 128 0.65 -13.74 -19.20
N VAL A 129 -0.65 -13.91 -19.02
CA VAL A 129 -1.24 -14.82 -18.03
C VAL A 129 -2.41 -15.62 -18.62
N LYS A 130 -2.76 -16.73 -17.96
CA LYS A 130 -3.99 -17.46 -18.27
C LYS A 130 -5.19 -16.70 -17.74
N VAL A 131 -6.16 -16.44 -18.60
CA VAL A 131 -7.37 -15.69 -18.31
C VAL A 131 -8.59 -16.56 -18.58
N ASN A 132 -9.45 -16.69 -17.58
CA ASN A 132 -10.77 -17.30 -17.75
C ASN A 132 -11.69 -16.39 -18.55
N LEU A 133 -12.31 -16.94 -19.59
CA LEU A 133 -13.43 -16.30 -20.29
C LEU A 133 -14.72 -16.61 -19.54
N ARG A 134 -15.43 -15.58 -19.08
CA ARG A 134 -16.69 -15.73 -18.32
C ARG A 134 -17.65 -14.60 -18.66
N ASP A 135 -18.94 -14.92 -18.75
CA ASP A 135 -19.94 -13.87 -18.70
C ASP A 135 -19.95 -13.20 -17.30
N ARG A 136 -19.74 -11.89 -17.29
CA ARG A 136 -19.69 -11.01 -16.12
C ARG A 136 -20.57 -9.77 -16.36
N SER A 137 -21.54 -9.87 -17.27
CA SER A 137 -22.52 -8.82 -17.60
C SER A 137 -23.19 -8.25 -16.35
N HIS A 138 -23.53 -9.10 -15.39
CA HIS A 138 -24.19 -8.74 -14.13
C HIS A 138 -23.23 -8.37 -12.98
N MET A 139 -21.92 -8.26 -13.23
CA MET A 139 -20.92 -7.92 -12.22
C MET A 139 -20.36 -6.52 -12.43
N ASP A 140 -20.04 -5.84 -11.32
CA ASP A 140 -19.45 -4.50 -11.33
C ASP A 140 -18.12 -4.47 -12.09
N TYR A 141 -17.26 -5.44 -11.81
CA TYR A 141 -15.92 -5.52 -12.41
C TYR A 141 -15.90 -6.51 -13.58
N LYS A 142 -15.68 -5.99 -14.79
CA LYS A 142 -15.53 -6.77 -16.02
C LYS A 142 -14.18 -7.49 -16.11
N LEU A 143 -13.18 -7.06 -15.35
CA LEU A 143 -11.90 -7.75 -15.16
C LEU A 143 -11.67 -8.05 -13.67
N LEU A 144 -11.24 -9.28 -13.38
CA LEU A 144 -10.81 -9.71 -12.05
C LEU A 144 -9.40 -10.25 -12.16
N VAL A 145 -8.46 -9.70 -11.38
CA VAL A 145 -7.04 -10.05 -11.39
C VAL A 145 -6.74 -10.97 -10.22
N GLY A 146 -6.29 -12.19 -10.52
CA GLY A 146 -6.03 -13.23 -9.53
C GLY A 146 -4.55 -13.42 -9.19
N ARG A 147 -4.27 -14.36 -8.29
CA ARG A 147 -2.91 -14.70 -7.83
C ARG A 147 -1.95 -15.08 -8.95
N ASN A 148 -2.43 -15.66 -10.07
CA ASN A 148 -1.56 -15.99 -11.20
C ASN A 148 -0.87 -14.77 -11.83
N TRP A 149 -1.44 -13.57 -11.69
CA TRP A 149 -0.83 -12.32 -12.12
C TRP A 149 -0.10 -11.61 -10.98
N LEU A 150 -0.63 -11.67 -9.75
CA LEU A 150 -0.09 -10.96 -8.57
C LEU A 150 1.18 -11.59 -7.97
N LYS A 151 1.25 -12.92 -7.93
CA LYS A 151 2.22 -13.67 -7.12
C LYS A 151 3.66 -13.28 -7.46
N GLY A 152 4.44 -13.02 -6.40
CA GLY A 152 5.87 -12.70 -6.50
C GLY A 152 6.19 -11.27 -6.90
N LYS A 153 5.21 -10.44 -7.27
CA LYS A 153 5.44 -9.06 -7.71
C LYS A 153 4.67 -8.00 -6.95
N TYR A 154 3.49 -8.33 -6.41
CA TYR A 154 2.65 -7.34 -5.74
C TYR A 154 2.26 -7.73 -4.31
N VAL A 155 2.06 -6.69 -3.49
CA VAL A 155 1.30 -6.71 -2.24
C VAL A 155 0.00 -5.94 -2.48
N VAL A 156 -1.13 -6.51 -2.05
CA VAL A 156 -2.44 -5.87 -2.20
C VAL A 156 -2.72 -5.06 -0.95
N ASP A 157 -2.82 -3.74 -1.11
CA ASP A 157 -3.27 -2.84 -0.05
C ASP A 157 -4.78 -2.64 -0.14
N VAL A 158 -5.48 -3.20 0.83
CA VAL A 158 -6.94 -3.09 0.96
C VAL A 158 -7.36 -1.85 1.74
N ALA A 159 -6.43 -1.15 2.39
CA ALA A 159 -6.71 0.03 3.21
C ALA A 159 -6.85 1.31 2.37
N GLU A 160 -6.64 1.25 1.05
CA GLU A 160 -6.68 2.41 0.13
C GLU A 160 -5.83 3.59 0.61
N LYS A 161 -4.69 3.30 1.25
CA LYS A 161 -3.81 4.34 1.77
C LYS A 161 -3.37 5.26 0.63
N ARG A 162 -3.60 6.55 0.80
CA ARG A 162 -3.19 7.55 -0.18
C ARG A 162 -1.68 7.69 -0.17
N LEU A 163 -1.11 7.98 -1.33
CA LEU A 163 0.25 8.43 -1.44
C LEU A 163 0.34 9.86 -0.91
N ILE A 164 1.33 10.14 -0.07
CA ILE A 164 1.70 11.47 0.37
C ILE A 164 3.17 11.70 0.01
N GLY A 165 3.48 12.86 -0.57
CA GLY A 165 4.86 13.21 -0.94
C GLY A 165 5.75 13.47 0.28
N ALA A 166 7.04 13.73 0.05
CA ALA A 166 7.97 14.05 1.15
C ALA A 166 7.61 15.35 1.89
N ARG A 167 6.79 16.20 1.27
CA ARG A 167 6.15 17.37 1.87
C ARG A 167 4.67 17.41 1.52
N ALA A 168 3.84 17.90 2.43
CA ALA A 168 2.41 18.06 2.20
C ALA A 168 1.81 19.18 3.06
N PRO A 169 0.76 19.87 2.60
CA PRO A 169 -0.04 20.74 3.44
C PRO A 169 -0.86 19.90 4.42
N ILE A 170 -0.64 20.09 5.72
CA ILE A 170 -1.34 19.35 6.78
C ILE A 170 -2.12 20.33 7.66
N SER A 171 -3.38 20.00 7.89
CA SER A 171 -4.32 20.68 8.77
C SER A 171 -4.18 20.16 10.20
N ILE A 172 -4.25 21.07 11.17
CA ILE A 172 -4.56 20.73 12.57
C ILE A 172 -5.90 21.36 12.91
N LEU A 173 -6.94 20.53 13.00
CA LEU A 173 -8.33 20.99 13.06
C LEU A 173 -8.59 21.91 14.26
N GLU A 174 -8.03 21.58 15.43
CA GLU A 174 -8.18 22.39 16.65
C GLU A 174 -7.59 23.80 16.51
N THR A 175 -6.64 23.97 15.61
CA THR A 175 -5.99 25.25 15.37
C THR A 175 -6.67 26.07 14.27
N GLY A 176 -7.27 25.37 13.29
CA GLY A 176 -7.70 25.95 12.02
C GLY A 176 -6.55 26.35 11.08
N LEU A 177 -5.31 25.98 11.41
CA LEU A 177 -4.11 26.32 10.65
C LEU A 177 -3.71 25.20 9.70
N LEU A 178 -3.10 25.62 8.58
CA LEU A 178 -2.45 24.74 7.62
C LEU A 178 -0.93 24.89 7.75
N PHE A 179 -0.21 23.76 7.78
CA PHE A 179 1.23 23.68 7.95
C PHE A 179 1.90 23.11 6.69
N ASP A 180 2.98 23.73 6.22
CA ASP A 180 3.84 23.14 5.19
C ASP A 180 4.74 22.08 5.83
N THR A 181 4.28 20.84 5.77
CA THR A 181 4.76 19.79 6.65
C THR A 181 5.70 18.85 5.94
N ARG A 182 6.83 18.58 6.59
CA ARG A 182 7.73 17.50 6.16
C ARG A 182 7.20 16.16 6.64
N ILE A 183 7.11 15.20 5.72
CA ILE A 183 6.85 13.80 6.01
C ILE A 183 8.20 13.12 6.28
N ASP A 184 8.49 12.84 7.55
CA ASP A 184 9.79 12.34 8.00
C ASP A 184 9.69 10.85 8.39
N THR A 185 9.95 9.98 7.43
CA THR A 185 9.98 8.53 7.64
C THR A 185 11.09 8.07 8.60
N GLY A 186 12.07 8.93 8.89
CA GLY A 186 13.11 8.69 9.90
C GLY A 186 12.61 8.90 11.32
N ALA A 187 11.59 9.74 11.52
CA ALA A 187 11.00 10.03 12.82
C ALA A 187 9.90 9.02 13.18
N VAL A 188 9.87 8.58 14.44
CA VAL A 188 8.78 7.74 14.95
C VAL A 188 7.53 8.59 15.22
N GLU A 189 7.71 9.73 15.88
CA GLU A 189 6.64 10.54 16.44
C GLU A 189 6.39 11.82 15.64
N ASN A 190 5.16 12.32 15.72
CA ASN A 190 4.79 13.63 15.21
C ASN A 190 5.28 14.72 16.16
N SER A 191 5.74 15.85 15.64
CA SER A 191 6.27 16.97 16.44
C SER A 191 5.71 18.29 15.95
N LEU A 192 5.08 19.04 16.85
CA LEU A 192 4.48 20.34 16.58
C LEU A 192 5.23 21.45 17.32
N HIS A 193 5.40 22.57 16.63
CA HIS A 193 5.87 23.81 17.22
C HIS A 193 4.92 24.29 18.31
N ALA A 194 5.46 24.47 19.51
CA ALA A 194 4.71 25.03 20.63
C ALA A 194 5.63 25.88 21.51
N VAL A 195 5.11 27.03 21.92
CA VAL A 195 5.72 27.96 22.89
C VAL A 195 4.70 28.36 23.94
N ASP A 196 5.14 29.04 25.00
CA ASP A 196 4.29 29.50 26.10
C ASP A 196 3.46 28.37 26.74
N LEU A 197 4.08 27.20 26.93
CA LEU A 197 3.45 26.04 27.55
C LEU A 197 3.10 26.37 29.01
N LYS A 198 1.82 26.22 29.37
CA LYS A 198 1.30 26.43 30.72
C LYS A 198 0.39 25.26 31.11
N VAL A 199 0.84 24.46 32.08
CA VAL A 199 0.08 23.35 32.65
C VAL A 199 -0.77 23.89 33.81
N GLU A 200 -2.06 23.62 33.80
CA GLU A 200 -2.95 23.94 34.92
C GLU A 200 -2.53 23.14 36.16
N ASN A 201 -2.22 23.84 37.26
CA ASN A 201 -1.68 23.25 38.49
C ASN A 201 -0.45 22.35 38.23
N GLY A 202 0.43 22.80 37.31
CA GLY A 202 1.63 22.09 36.91
C GLY A 202 2.66 21.95 38.03
N VAL A 203 3.34 20.80 38.06
CA VAL A 203 4.53 20.57 38.89
C VAL A 203 5.78 20.44 38.00
N ALA A 204 6.97 20.50 38.59
CA ALA A 204 8.22 20.44 37.84
C ALA A 204 8.44 19.09 37.12
N ASP A 205 8.00 18.00 37.74
CA ASP A 205 8.03 16.67 37.13
C ASP A 205 6.97 16.57 36.03
N MET A 206 7.42 16.44 34.78
CA MET A 206 6.54 16.39 33.61
C MET A 206 5.65 15.15 33.61
N GLU A 207 6.11 14.01 34.12
CA GLU A 207 5.31 12.78 34.13
C GLU A 207 4.11 12.91 35.07
N GLN A 208 4.29 13.62 36.19
CA GLN A 208 3.21 13.92 37.14
C GLN A 208 2.18 14.94 36.60
N ASN A 209 2.43 15.54 35.44
CA ASN A 209 1.48 16.41 34.77
C ASN A 209 0.60 15.69 33.74
N VAL A 210 0.82 14.39 33.49
CA VAL A 210 -0.04 13.59 32.62
C VAL A 210 -1.48 13.62 33.13
N GLY A 211 -2.43 13.80 32.21
CA GLY A 211 -3.85 13.97 32.50
C GLY A 211 -4.27 15.41 32.80
N LYS A 212 -3.35 16.33 33.08
CA LYS A 212 -3.67 17.76 33.30
C LYS A 212 -3.90 18.50 31.97
N MET A 213 -4.59 19.63 32.04
CA MET A 213 -4.75 20.52 30.90
C MET A 213 -3.49 21.35 30.69
N LEU A 214 -3.06 21.43 29.43
CA LEU A 214 -1.95 22.23 28.97
C LEU A 214 -2.47 23.24 27.95
N SER A 215 -2.08 24.50 28.11
CA SER A 215 -2.26 25.52 27.08
C SER A 215 -0.91 25.87 26.46
N PHE A 216 -0.88 26.05 25.14
CA PHE A 216 0.32 26.41 24.39
C PHE A 216 -0.04 27.26 23.17
N THR A 217 0.92 28.04 22.68
CA THR A 217 0.78 28.79 21.43
C THR A 217 1.53 28.05 20.33
N THR A 218 0.90 27.83 19.19
CA THR A 218 1.53 27.30 17.98
C THR A 218 1.51 28.33 16.87
N GLU A 219 2.40 28.18 15.90
CA GLU A 219 2.58 29.05 14.74
C GLU A 219 2.90 28.18 13.52
N ASN A 220 2.32 28.48 12.37
CA ASN A 220 2.68 27.83 11.10
C ASN A 220 3.81 28.58 10.35
N GLU A 221 4.22 28.07 9.20
CA GLU A 221 5.31 28.67 8.40
C GLU A 221 4.98 30.08 7.86
N LYS A 222 3.70 30.49 7.90
CA LYS A 222 3.23 31.83 7.49
C LYS A 222 3.17 32.84 8.64
N GLY A 223 3.51 32.43 9.87
CA GLY A 223 3.40 33.28 11.06
C GLY A 223 1.98 33.38 11.63
N GLU A 224 1.05 32.55 11.17
CA GLU A 224 -0.31 32.51 11.73
C GLU A 224 -0.26 31.76 13.06
N THR A 225 -0.76 32.38 14.12
CA THR A 225 -0.66 31.84 15.49
C THR A 225 -2.00 31.41 16.05
N LYS A 226 -1.98 30.42 16.93
CA LYS A 226 -3.16 29.97 17.67
C LYS A 226 -2.82 29.51 19.08
N ARG A 227 -3.62 29.94 20.06
CA ARG A 227 -3.61 29.36 21.41
C ARG A 227 -4.47 28.10 21.45
N VAL A 228 -3.88 26.99 21.87
CA VAL A 228 -4.51 25.67 21.95
C VAL A 228 -4.58 25.24 23.41
N HIS A 229 -5.67 24.57 23.77
CA HIS A 229 -5.85 23.91 25.06
C HIS A 229 -6.06 22.42 24.81
N ALA A 230 -5.21 21.58 25.37
CA ALA A 230 -5.27 20.14 25.18
C ALA A 230 -4.86 19.41 26.45
N ARG A 231 -5.34 18.18 26.62
CA ARG A 231 -4.94 17.32 27.74
C ARG A 231 -3.59 16.68 27.42
N ILE A 232 -2.69 16.68 28.41
CA ILE A 232 -1.44 15.91 28.34
C ILE A 232 -1.81 14.43 28.42
N VAL A 233 -1.45 13.65 27.40
CA VAL A 233 -1.75 12.21 27.36
C VAL A 233 -0.57 11.36 27.83
N GLU A 234 0.66 11.81 27.59
CA GLU A 234 1.89 11.19 28.07
C GLU A 234 3.07 12.16 27.90
N THR A 235 4.26 11.72 28.30
CA THR A 235 5.54 12.34 27.97
C THR A 235 6.33 11.45 27.00
N SER A 236 7.17 12.05 26.17
CA SER A 236 8.06 11.36 25.24
C SER A 236 9.51 11.71 25.55
N LEU A 237 10.37 10.70 25.68
CA LEU A 237 11.82 10.89 25.78
C LEU A 237 12.43 10.88 24.38
N ILE A 238 12.84 12.05 23.93
CA ILE A 238 13.47 12.24 22.62
C ILE A 238 14.97 12.21 22.78
N ARG A 239 15.64 11.27 22.11
CA ARG A 239 17.10 11.14 22.10
C ARG A 239 17.64 11.55 20.73
N ASN A 240 18.60 12.46 20.71
CA ASN A 240 19.34 12.84 19.50
C ASN A 240 20.83 12.94 19.79
N ALA A 241 21.63 13.25 18.76
CA ALA A 241 23.07 13.38 18.90
C ALA A 241 23.49 14.53 19.86
N GLN A 242 22.59 15.47 20.16
CA GLN A 242 22.83 16.63 21.02
C GLN A 242 22.37 16.42 22.47
N GLY A 243 21.67 15.32 22.79
CA GLY A 243 21.21 15.02 24.14
C GLY A 243 19.86 14.30 24.19
N SER A 244 19.27 14.30 25.38
CA SER A 244 17.92 13.78 25.63
C SER A 244 17.00 14.90 26.11
N GLU A 245 15.78 14.92 25.62
CA GLU A 245 14.76 15.93 25.93
C GLU A 245 13.43 15.23 26.22
N VAL A 246 12.77 15.56 27.33
CA VAL A 246 11.41 15.09 27.62
C VAL A 246 10.41 16.10 27.10
N ARG A 247 9.40 15.65 26.37
CA ARG A 247 8.35 16.51 25.79
C ARG A 247 6.97 16.04 26.19
N TYR A 248 6.06 16.98 26.43
CA TYR A 248 4.63 16.66 26.57
C TYR A 248 4.08 16.17 25.24
N MET A 249 3.20 15.18 25.30
CA MET A 249 2.38 14.75 24.18
C MET A 249 0.91 15.09 24.43
N VAL A 250 0.25 15.54 23.37
CA VAL A 250 -1.18 15.82 23.33
C VAL A 250 -1.81 15.08 22.16
N GLU A 251 -3.12 14.87 22.18
CA GLU A 251 -3.85 14.37 21.02
C GLU A 251 -4.51 15.53 20.25
N LEU A 252 -4.29 15.58 18.94
CA LEU A 252 -4.85 16.57 18.03
C LEU A 252 -5.38 15.87 16.77
N ASN A 253 -6.36 16.46 16.09
CA ASN A 253 -6.84 16.00 14.80
C ASN A 253 -5.93 16.57 13.70
N VAL A 254 -5.09 15.71 13.13
CA VAL A 254 -4.05 16.08 12.17
C VAL A 254 -4.20 15.29 10.87
N GLY A 255 -4.20 15.98 9.72
CA GLY A 255 -4.16 15.33 8.42
C GLY A 255 -4.35 16.25 7.22
N GLU A 256 -4.55 15.70 6.02
CA GLU A 256 -4.95 16.53 4.87
C GLU A 256 -6.28 17.24 5.19
N PRO A 257 -6.51 18.47 4.70
CA PRO A 257 -7.76 19.20 4.94
C PRO A 257 -9.01 18.35 4.64
N GLY A 258 -9.88 18.19 5.65
CA GLY A 258 -11.10 17.38 5.56
C GLY A 258 -10.90 15.88 5.78
N ARG A 259 -9.69 15.44 6.14
CA ARG A 259 -9.31 14.06 6.45
C ARG A 259 -8.33 14.02 7.64
N GLU A 260 -8.67 14.74 8.70
CA GLU A 260 -7.88 14.78 9.92
C GLU A 260 -8.15 13.55 10.80
N TYR A 261 -7.09 13.01 11.40
CA TYR A 261 -7.16 11.86 12.30
C TYR A 261 -6.64 12.26 13.68
N LYS A 262 -7.31 11.78 14.73
CA LYS A 262 -6.87 12.02 16.10
C LYS A 262 -5.58 11.24 16.36
N VAL A 263 -4.48 11.97 16.56
CA VAL A 263 -3.15 11.38 16.77
C VAL A 263 -2.37 12.09 17.86
N LYS A 264 -1.40 11.36 18.43
CA LYS A 264 -0.46 11.93 19.40
C LYS A 264 0.59 12.78 18.71
N VAL A 265 0.87 13.93 19.32
CA VAL A 265 1.84 14.92 18.84
C VAL A 265 2.67 15.42 20.03
N ASN A 266 4.00 15.34 19.93
CA ASN A 266 4.87 15.95 20.93
C ASN A 266 5.02 17.45 20.66
N LEU A 267 5.11 18.23 21.74
CA LEU A 267 5.21 19.68 21.70
C LEU A 267 6.67 20.11 21.92
N ARG A 268 7.19 20.95 21.02
CA ARG A 268 8.57 21.44 21.07
C ARG A 268 8.65 22.89 20.62
N ASP A 269 9.53 23.68 21.24
CA ASP A 269 9.95 24.93 20.62
C ASP A 269 10.76 24.64 19.34
N ARG A 270 10.23 25.12 18.23
CA ARG A 270 10.74 24.97 16.86
C ARG A 270 10.86 26.34 16.18
N THR A 271 10.95 27.42 16.97
CA THR A 271 11.02 28.80 16.47
C THR A 271 12.13 28.96 15.42
N LYS A 272 13.29 28.34 15.66
CA LYS A 272 14.47 28.37 14.77
C LYS A 272 14.47 27.29 13.68
N MET A 273 13.43 26.47 13.57
CA MET A 273 13.35 25.37 12.60
C MET A 273 12.44 25.74 11.43
N THR A 274 12.79 25.29 10.22
CA THR A 274 12.02 25.58 9.00
C THR A 274 10.62 24.97 9.03
N ASN A 275 10.47 23.70 9.40
CA ASN A 275 9.16 23.04 9.48
C ASN A 275 8.62 23.16 10.90
N LYS A 276 7.43 23.74 11.05
CA LYS A 276 6.73 23.91 12.34
C LYS A 276 5.97 22.65 12.72
N LEU A 277 5.50 21.87 11.76
CA LEU A 277 4.96 20.52 11.95
C LEU A 277 5.85 19.48 11.26
N LEU A 278 6.01 18.33 11.91
CA LEU A 278 6.70 17.16 11.38
C LEU A 278 5.84 15.93 11.63
N ILE A 279 5.67 15.12 10.60
CA ILE A 279 4.86 13.90 10.63
C ILE A 279 5.77 12.68 10.59
N GLY A 280 5.68 11.86 11.64
CA GLY A 280 6.46 10.64 11.80
C GLY A 280 5.70 9.38 11.39
N ARG A 281 6.37 8.23 11.52
CA ARG A 281 5.82 6.91 11.15
C ARG A 281 4.53 6.55 11.88
N ASN A 282 4.33 7.00 13.12
CA ASN A 282 3.13 6.68 13.91
C ASN A 282 1.83 7.18 13.27
N TRP A 283 1.86 8.26 12.48
CA TRP A 283 0.70 8.69 11.69
C TRP A 283 0.66 7.99 10.32
N LEU A 284 1.81 7.87 9.65
CA LEU A 284 1.92 7.26 8.32
C LEU A 284 1.42 5.82 8.28
N GLN A 285 1.80 4.99 9.26
CA GLN A 285 1.47 3.56 9.26
C GLN A 285 -0.03 3.28 9.32
N GLY A 286 -0.86 4.21 9.80
CA GLY A 286 -2.31 4.09 9.85
C GLY A 286 -3.03 4.56 8.58
N HIS A 287 -2.51 5.58 7.90
CA HIS A 287 -3.33 6.41 7.01
C HIS A 287 -2.74 6.63 5.60
N TYR A 288 -1.41 6.55 5.43
CA TYR A 288 -0.74 6.98 4.20
C TYR A 288 0.44 6.06 3.81
N LEU A 289 0.75 6.03 2.51
CA LEU A 289 2.02 5.53 1.95
C LEU A 289 2.86 6.74 1.55
N VAL A 290 4.17 6.72 1.83
CA VAL A 290 5.05 7.85 1.48
C VAL A 290 5.66 7.61 0.11
N ASP A 291 5.41 8.52 -0.83
CA ASP A 291 6.13 8.61 -2.10
C ASP A 291 7.34 9.53 -1.91
N VAL A 292 8.54 8.95 -1.87
CA VAL A 292 9.80 9.69 -1.70
C VAL A 292 10.37 10.24 -3.00
N ALA A 293 9.72 9.94 -4.15
CA ALA A 293 10.12 10.47 -5.45
C ALA A 293 9.50 11.86 -5.74
N GLN A 294 8.55 12.31 -4.90
CA GLN A 294 7.84 13.59 -5.00
C GLN A 294 8.22 14.56 -3.88
#